data_AF-A0AA42ZNG9-F1
#
_entry.id   AF-A0AA42ZNG9-F1
#
_cell.length_a   1.000
_cell.length_b   1.000
_cell.length_c   1.000
_cell.angle_alpha   90.00
_cell.angle_beta   90.00
_cell.angle_gamma   90.00
#
_symmetry.space_group_name_H-M   'P 1'
#
loop_
_entity.id
_entity.type
_entity.pdbx_description
1 polymer ?
#
loop_
_entity_poly.entity_id
_entity_poly.type
_entity_poly.pdbx_seq_one_letter_code
_entity_poly.pdbx_strand_id
1 'polypeptide(L)'
;MILLAGASSDWLAGAKAQTADESAAGNPDNELCLACHGAEGFGVPGDDGEMRHLEIRPGNFGQSVHGRRACVECHKDVVEIPHRTNVDRKVGCVQCHRDLWDTARREGKTAEFGRLGEVVQQIESYMHSIHARPNIEDQSRTNATCYNCHNAHYIYPIDSEIGALSRLEIPNICGKCHSEQRDVYLTSVHGKEVSLNANPYAAVCIDCHTTHTIESPEIDSIKLAITQNCGNCHDEELETYTGTYHGQVSTLGYAYTAKCFDCHGYHDIQRVAEPASRVHESNRLETCQKCHADATAGFITFQPHGNTGDFDRSPHMWIASKFMIGLLAGVFAFFWTHAALWFYREYQDRKEGKNRPHVQVDKLPSGGKTYVRRWPAIWRIAHFLFAVAIMTLVLTGTSVLYGESAWAQLVMTLLGGPQVAAFLHRIAAGTFIFLFIGHLVYFFIYLTRNWRTWRVFGPNSMVPNWQDMWDVIAMFKWFFGLGPRPVFERWSYWEKFDYWAPFWGMVIIGISGAMLWFPAETAAF
;
A
#
# COMPACT_ATOMS: atom_id res chain seq x y z
N MET A 1 -6.08 -7.02 47.87
CA MET A 1 -5.81 -8.37 48.38
C MET A 1 -5.46 -9.25 47.18
N ILE A 2 -4.15 -9.39 46.94
CA ILE A 2 -3.41 -10.50 46.30
C ILE A 2 -1.97 -9.96 46.28
N LEU A 3 -1.11 -10.58 47.09
CA LEU A 3 0.28 -10.22 47.32
C LEU A 3 1.14 -10.80 46.18
N LEU A 4 1.87 -9.94 45.47
CA LEU A 4 2.95 -10.36 44.56
C LEU A 4 4.25 -10.40 45.38
N ALA A 5 4.69 -11.62 45.68
CA ALA A 5 5.99 -11.90 46.28
C ALA A 5 7.08 -11.81 45.21
N GLY A 6 8.19 -11.13 45.54
CA GLY A 6 9.38 -11.06 44.70
C GLY A 6 10.04 -12.44 44.54
N ALA A 7 10.41 -12.76 43.31
CA ALA A 7 11.27 -13.90 43.00
C ALA A 7 12.72 -13.41 42.94
N SER A 8 13.52 -13.92 43.86
CA SER A 8 14.97 -13.74 43.95
C SER A 8 15.70 -14.45 42.81
N SER A 9 16.86 -13.87 42.49
CA SER A 9 17.82 -14.24 41.45
C SER A 9 18.64 -15.50 41.79
N ASP A 10 18.04 -16.68 41.77
CA ASP A 10 18.73 -17.94 42.12
C ASP A 10 18.42 -19.10 41.16
N TRP A 11 18.64 -18.98 39.85
CA TRP A 11 18.48 -20.14 38.93
C TRP A 11 19.51 -20.21 37.78
N LEU A 12 20.77 -19.85 38.07
CA LEU A 12 21.94 -20.21 37.23
C LEU A 12 22.72 -21.44 37.75
N ALA A 13 22.11 -22.27 38.61
CA ALA A 13 22.72 -23.49 39.13
C ALA A 13 22.09 -24.73 38.47
N GLY A 14 22.47 -25.00 37.22
CA GLY A 14 21.90 -26.10 36.44
C GLY A 14 22.80 -26.65 35.34
N ALA A 15 24.12 -26.42 35.43
CA ALA A 15 25.10 -27.18 34.65
C ALA A 15 26.17 -27.64 35.64
N LYS A 16 26.17 -28.95 35.94
CA LYS A 16 27.22 -29.57 36.75
C LYS A 16 28.56 -29.28 36.09
N ALA A 17 29.45 -28.64 36.85
CA ALA A 17 30.88 -28.67 36.62
C ALA A 17 31.31 -30.13 36.46
N GLN A 18 31.74 -30.51 35.26
CA GLN A 18 32.53 -31.71 35.06
C GLN A 18 33.91 -31.42 35.64
N THR A 19 34.25 -32.20 36.67
CA THR A 19 35.57 -32.24 37.27
C THR A 19 36.62 -32.59 36.22
N ALA A 20 37.74 -31.87 36.28
CA ALA A 20 38.98 -32.21 35.61
C ALA A 20 39.36 -33.67 35.88
N ASP A 21 39.30 -34.52 34.86
CA ASP A 21 40.50 -35.14 34.26
C ASP A 21 40.09 -35.93 33.00
N GLU A 22 41.04 -36.06 32.07
CA GLU A 22 41.04 -36.93 30.88
C GLU A 22 40.30 -36.48 29.61
N SER A 23 40.93 -35.59 28.83
CA SER A 23 41.40 -35.95 27.48
C SER A 23 42.48 -34.99 26.96
N ALA A 24 43.46 -35.57 26.28
CA ALA A 24 44.71 -34.94 25.86
C ALA A 24 44.54 -33.80 24.84
N ALA A 25 45.41 -32.78 24.99
CA ALA A 25 45.54 -31.55 24.19
C ALA A 25 44.32 -30.60 24.26
N GLY A 26 44.06 -30.07 25.45
CA GLY A 26 42.94 -29.17 25.72
C GLY A 26 43.07 -27.81 25.04
N ASN A 27 42.00 -27.38 24.38
CA ASN A 27 41.88 -26.05 23.79
C ASN A 27 42.20 -24.95 24.83
N PRO A 28 42.85 -23.85 24.42
CA PRO A 28 43.21 -22.77 25.33
C PRO A 28 41.98 -22.10 25.97
N ASP A 29 42.11 -21.76 27.26
CA ASP A 29 41.09 -21.05 28.03
C ASP A 29 41.02 -19.55 27.65
N ASN A 30 39.87 -18.91 27.87
CA ASN A 30 39.62 -17.51 27.60
C ASN A 30 40.60 -16.59 28.35
N GLU A 31 40.97 -16.92 29.59
CA GLU A 31 41.95 -16.14 30.36
C GLU A 31 43.30 -16.06 29.65
N LEU A 32 43.72 -17.15 29.01
CA LEU A 32 44.98 -17.19 28.26
C LEU A 32 44.91 -16.35 26.97
N CYS A 33 43.75 -16.32 26.30
CA CYS A 33 43.52 -15.43 25.17
C CYS A 33 43.56 -13.95 25.61
N LEU A 34 42.89 -13.63 26.73
CA LEU A 34 42.79 -12.28 27.26
C LEU A 34 44.10 -11.76 27.88
N ALA A 35 45.06 -12.62 28.21
CA ALA A 35 46.39 -12.19 28.64
C ALA A 35 47.10 -11.31 27.59
N CYS A 36 46.86 -11.58 26.30
CA CYS A 36 47.35 -10.76 25.20
C CYS A 36 46.25 -9.86 24.61
N HIS A 37 45.08 -10.43 24.28
CA HIS A 37 44.00 -9.68 23.65
C HIS A 37 43.26 -8.74 24.60
N GLY A 38 43.35 -8.92 25.92
CA GLY A 38 42.76 -8.01 26.90
C GLY A 38 43.63 -6.78 27.20
N ALA A 39 44.84 -6.70 26.64
CA ALA A 39 45.75 -5.59 26.86
C ALA A 39 45.35 -4.35 26.06
N GLU A 40 45.30 -3.20 26.72
CA GLU A 40 44.92 -1.92 26.11
C GLU A 40 45.90 -1.55 24.97
N GLY A 41 45.35 -1.18 23.82
CA GLY A 41 46.14 -0.81 22.64
C GLY A 41 46.78 -1.99 21.92
N PHE A 42 46.48 -3.24 22.30
CA PHE A 42 47.02 -4.41 21.62
C PHE A 42 46.56 -4.44 20.15
N GLY A 43 47.53 -4.58 19.26
CA GLY A 43 47.31 -4.54 17.82
C GLY A 43 48.58 -4.90 17.06
N VAL A 44 48.41 -5.19 15.78
CA VAL A 44 49.52 -5.48 14.87
C VAL A 44 49.38 -4.60 13.62
N PRO A 45 50.49 -4.22 12.95
CA PRO A 45 50.40 -3.55 11.66
C PRO A 45 49.60 -4.41 10.67
N GLY A 46 48.65 -3.78 9.98
CA GLY A 46 47.92 -4.34 8.86
C GLY A 46 48.74 -4.32 7.57
N ASP A 47 48.23 -4.98 6.54
CA ASP A 47 48.88 -5.06 5.23
C ASP A 47 48.98 -3.69 4.52
N ASP A 48 48.15 -2.74 4.91
CA ASP A 48 48.10 -1.35 4.47
C ASP A 48 48.98 -0.39 5.32
N GLY A 49 49.63 -0.90 6.36
CA GLY A 49 50.43 -0.13 7.30
C GLY A 49 49.64 0.51 8.45
N GLU A 50 48.31 0.44 8.44
CA GLU A 50 47.46 0.90 9.53
C GLU A 50 47.47 -0.10 10.69
N MET A 51 47.38 0.38 11.93
CA MET A 51 47.37 -0.52 13.09
C MET A 51 46.03 -1.27 13.18
N ARG A 52 46.07 -2.59 13.00
CA ARG A 52 44.93 -3.46 13.25
C ARG A 52 44.81 -3.72 14.74
N HIS A 53 43.86 -3.06 15.38
CA HIS A 53 43.53 -3.28 16.79
C HIS A 53 42.99 -4.70 17.01
N LEU A 54 43.62 -5.43 17.93
CA LEU A 54 43.27 -6.81 18.32
C LEU A 54 42.80 -6.89 19.79
N GLU A 55 42.65 -5.74 20.44
CA GLU A 55 42.15 -5.63 21.80
C GLU A 55 40.68 -6.04 21.91
N ILE A 56 40.37 -6.85 22.94
CA ILE A 56 39.04 -7.26 23.38
C ILE A 56 38.87 -6.83 24.83
N ARG A 57 37.85 -6.00 25.10
CA ARG A 57 37.52 -5.55 26.44
C ARG A 57 36.63 -6.59 27.12
N PRO A 58 37.11 -7.29 28.18
CA PRO A 58 36.37 -8.41 28.78
C PRO A 58 34.99 -8.00 29.29
N GLY A 59 34.89 -6.81 29.90
CA GLY A 59 33.61 -6.28 30.40
C GLY A 59 32.58 -5.99 29.30
N ASN A 60 33.04 -5.55 28.12
CA ASN A 60 32.16 -5.28 26.97
C ASN A 60 31.78 -6.58 26.26
N PHE A 61 32.72 -7.52 26.14
CA PHE A 61 32.46 -8.84 25.55
C PHE A 61 31.50 -9.67 26.41
N GLY A 62 31.64 -9.63 27.74
CA GLY A 62 30.73 -10.34 28.64
C GLY A 62 29.26 -9.90 28.54
N GLN A 63 29.00 -8.69 28.03
CA GLN A 63 27.66 -8.16 27.77
C GLN A 63 27.13 -8.53 26.37
N SER A 64 27.98 -9.10 25.50
CA SER A 64 27.58 -9.60 24.19
C SER A 64 26.69 -10.83 24.33
N VAL A 65 25.82 -11.08 23.34
CA VAL A 65 25.04 -12.33 23.27
C VAL A 65 25.92 -13.57 23.16
N HIS A 66 27.17 -13.40 22.72
CA HIS A 66 28.19 -14.44 22.67
C HIS A 66 29.15 -14.41 23.88
N GLY A 67 28.95 -13.52 24.85
CA GLY A 67 29.91 -13.27 25.94
C GLY A 67 30.16 -14.46 26.87
N ARG A 68 29.29 -15.48 26.85
CA ARG A 68 29.44 -16.73 27.60
C ARG A 68 30.13 -17.86 26.82
N ARG A 69 30.47 -17.63 25.54
CA ARG A 69 31.13 -18.62 24.68
C ARG A 69 32.64 -18.58 24.90
N ALA A 70 33.31 -19.73 24.81
CA ALA A 70 34.75 -19.76 24.77
C ALA A 70 35.27 -19.19 23.44
N CYS A 71 36.40 -18.48 23.45
CA CYS A 71 37.00 -17.88 22.25
C CYS A 71 37.21 -18.93 21.15
N VAL A 72 37.65 -20.14 21.55
CA VAL A 72 37.90 -21.29 20.68
C VAL A 72 36.64 -21.92 20.08
N GLU A 73 35.43 -21.61 20.60
CA GLU A 73 34.18 -22.05 19.96
C GLU A 73 33.97 -21.35 18.60
N CYS A 74 34.44 -20.11 18.48
CA CYS A 74 34.43 -19.34 17.23
C CYS A 74 35.77 -19.44 16.50
N HIS A 75 36.88 -19.33 17.23
CA HIS A 75 38.26 -19.45 16.73
C HIS A 75 38.75 -20.90 16.78
N LYS A 76 38.00 -21.82 16.17
CA LYS A 76 38.25 -23.28 16.23
C LYS A 76 39.62 -23.71 15.72
N ASP A 77 40.30 -22.84 14.98
CA ASP A 77 41.60 -23.07 14.38
C ASP A 77 42.77 -22.72 15.31
N VAL A 78 42.49 -22.07 16.44
CA VAL A 78 43.47 -21.74 17.47
C VAL A 78 43.61 -22.95 18.40
N VAL A 79 44.55 -23.83 18.03
CA VAL A 79 44.83 -25.08 18.75
C VAL A 79 46.11 -25.05 19.57
N GLU A 80 46.92 -23.99 19.44
CA GLU A 80 48.18 -23.77 20.15
C GLU A 80 48.38 -22.28 20.46
N ILE A 81 49.07 -21.96 21.56
CA ILE A 81 49.44 -20.58 21.93
C ILE A 81 50.95 -20.53 22.24
N PRO A 82 51.74 -19.62 21.60
CA PRO A 82 51.36 -18.64 20.58
C PRO A 82 50.82 -19.30 19.30
N HIS A 83 49.72 -18.78 18.77
CA HIS A 83 49.08 -19.36 17.59
C HIS A 83 49.84 -19.02 16.30
N ARG A 84 49.69 -19.87 15.28
CA ARG A 84 50.35 -19.67 13.97
C ARG A 84 49.99 -18.33 13.35
N THR A 85 50.99 -17.67 12.77
CA THR A 85 50.83 -16.50 11.90
C THR A 85 50.55 -16.97 10.46
N ASN A 86 49.71 -16.24 9.70
CA ASN A 86 49.35 -16.52 8.29
C ASN A 86 48.41 -17.71 8.07
N VAL A 87 47.43 -17.90 8.95
CA VAL A 87 46.32 -18.83 8.72
C VAL A 87 45.15 -18.03 8.13
N ASP A 88 44.83 -18.24 6.85
CA ASP A 88 43.64 -17.64 6.24
C ASP A 88 42.39 -18.41 6.67
N ARG A 89 41.80 -18.03 7.81
CA ARG A 89 40.56 -18.62 8.32
C ARG A 89 39.68 -17.57 8.96
N LYS A 90 38.42 -17.54 8.52
CA LYS A 90 37.40 -16.57 8.91
C LYS A 90 36.38 -17.26 9.81
N VAL A 91 36.05 -16.65 10.95
CA VAL A 91 34.96 -17.12 11.84
C VAL A 91 33.65 -17.15 11.03
N GLY A 92 33.04 -18.33 10.93
CA GLY A 92 31.80 -18.52 10.18
C GLY A 92 30.56 -18.48 11.07
N CYS A 93 29.81 -17.36 11.02
CA CYS A 93 28.58 -17.20 11.82
C CYS A 93 27.47 -18.17 11.36
N VAL A 94 27.30 -18.34 10.04
CA VAL A 94 26.16 -19.06 9.44
C VAL A 94 26.10 -20.53 9.86
N GLN A 95 27.21 -21.26 9.70
CA GLN A 95 27.23 -22.69 10.00
C GLN A 95 26.97 -22.96 11.49
N CYS A 96 27.62 -22.18 12.36
CA CYS A 96 27.44 -22.33 13.80
C CYS A 96 25.98 -22.10 14.23
N HIS A 97 25.33 -21.04 13.72
CA HIS A 97 23.93 -20.77 14.04
C HIS A 97 22.98 -21.84 13.52
N ARG A 98 23.21 -22.36 12.30
CA ARG A 98 22.42 -23.46 11.73
C ARG A 98 22.57 -24.75 12.52
N ASP A 99 23.80 -25.16 12.86
CA ASP A 99 24.07 -26.38 13.62
C ASP A 99 23.43 -26.36 15.02
N LEU A 100 23.52 -25.21 15.70
CA LEU A 100 22.90 -25.00 17.01
C LEU A 100 21.37 -25.07 16.91
N TRP A 101 20.79 -24.49 15.86
CA TRP A 101 19.34 -24.52 15.64
C TRP A 101 18.82 -25.91 15.30
N ASP A 102 19.52 -26.65 14.43
CA ASP A 102 19.18 -28.03 14.08
C ASP A 102 19.27 -28.96 15.30
N THR A 103 20.23 -28.71 16.19
CA THR A 103 20.32 -29.41 17.47
C THR A 103 19.13 -29.08 18.38
N ALA A 104 18.79 -27.80 18.53
CA ALA A 104 17.61 -27.38 19.29
C ALA A 104 16.31 -27.99 18.74
N ARG A 105 16.18 -28.13 17.41
CA ARG A 105 15.04 -28.82 16.77
C ARG A 105 15.00 -30.30 17.08
N ARG A 106 16.13 -31.02 16.97
CA ARG A 106 16.21 -32.45 17.28
C ARG A 106 15.91 -32.76 18.75
N GLU A 107 16.30 -31.86 19.65
CA GLU A 107 16.06 -32.01 21.09
C GLU A 107 14.68 -31.49 21.55
N GLY A 108 13.85 -30.95 20.65
CA GLY A 108 12.54 -30.41 21.00
C GLY A 108 12.60 -29.11 21.83
N LYS A 109 13.71 -28.37 21.79
CA LYS A 109 13.97 -27.15 22.58
C LYS A 109 13.75 -25.86 21.78
N THR A 110 13.00 -25.88 20.69
CA THR A 110 12.81 -24.72 19.82
C THR A 110 12.19 -23.51 20.53
N ALA A 111 11.33 -23.74 21.55
CA ALA A 111 10.77 -22.67 22.36
C ALA A 111 11.81 -21.98 23.27
N GLU A 112 12.75 -22.75 23.81
CA GLU A 112 13.86 -22.24 24.64
C GLU A 112 14.85 -21.42 23.79
N PHE A 113 15.13 -21.88 22.56
CA PHE A 113 16.05 -21.25 21.62
C PHE A 113 15.35 -20.37 20.57
N GLY A 114 14.17 -19.80 20.88
CA GLY A 114 13.35 -19.05 19.91
C GLY A 114 14.13 -17.95 19.18
N ARG A 115 14.95 -17.17 19.92
CA ARG A 115 15.80 -16.12 19.34
C ARG A 115 16.81 -16.65 18.33
N LEU A 116 17.38 -17.84 18.56
CA LEU A 116 18.29 -18.46 17.61
C LEU A 116 17.56 -18.82 16.32
N GLY A 117 16.31 -19.27 16.41
CA GLY A 117 15.45 -19.53 15.25
C GLY A 117 15.21 -18.27 14.41
N GLU A 118 14.94 -17.13 15.05
CA GLU A 118 14.81 -15.84 14.36
C GLU A 118 16.12 -15.44 13.65
N VAL A 119 17.27 -15.62 14.30
CA VAL A 119 18.57 -15.31 13.68
C VAL A 119 18.84 -16.22 12.49
N VAL A 120 18.51 -17.51 12.57
CA VAL A 120 18.63 -18.41 11.40
C VAL A 120 17.71 -17.99 10.28
N GLN A 121 16.48 -17.56 10.58
CA GLN A 121 15.58 -17.01 9.55
C GLN A 121 16.17 -15.74 8.90
N GLN A 122 16.75 -14.84 9.69
CA GLN A 122 17.42 -13.64 9.19
C GLN A 122 18.66 -13.98 8.35
N ILE A 123 19.40 -15.04 8.70
CA ILE A 123 20.49 -15.57 7.89
C ILE A 123 19.96 -16.00 6.53
N GLU A 124 18.87 -16.77 6.46
CA GLU A 124 18.29 -17.19 5.18
C GLU A 124 17.84 -15.98 4.35
N SER A 125 17.16 -15.01 4.97
CA SER A 125 16.82 -13.74 4.33
C SER A 125 18.04 -13.03 3.76
N TYR A 126 19.10 -12.91 4.56
CA TYR A 126 20.36 -12.28 4.17
C TYR A 126 20.98 -12.96 2.95
N MET A 127 20.96 -14.29 2.89
CA MET A 127 21.51 -15.04 1.76
C MET A 127 20.83 -14.72 0.43
N HIS A 128 19.59 -14.19 0.45
CA HIS A 128 18.88 -13.74 -0.75
C HIS A 128 19.11 -12.26 -1.10
N SER A 129 19.64 -11.48 -0.16
CA SER A 129 19.88 -10.05 -0.32
C SER A 129 20.99 -9.73 -1.33
N ILE A 130 21.05 -8.48 -1.77
CA ILE A 130 22.15 -7.98 -2.61
C ILE A 130 23.51 -8.01 -1.89
N HIS A 131 23.52 -7.95 -0.56
CA HIS A 131 24.74 -7.97 0.25
C HIS A 131 25.43 -9.34 0.29
N ALA A 132 24.67 -10.43 0.22
CA ALA A 132 25.22 -11.78 0.16
C ALA A 132 25.69 -12.19 -1.25
N ARG A 133 25.44 -11.37 -2.28
CA ARG A 133 25.88 -11.66 -3.64
C ARG A 133 27.39 -11.44 -3.78
N PRO A 134 28.07 -12.19 -4.68
CA PRO A 134 29.45 -11.92 -5.05
C PRO A 134 29.61 -10.48 -5.52
N ASN A 135 30.69 -9.83 -5.09
CA ASN A 135 30.99 -8.48 -5.49
C ASN A 135 31.35 -8.42 -6.98
N ILE A 136 30.94 -7.35 -7.65
CA ILE A 136 31.11 -7.20 -9.10
C ILE A 136 32.58 -6.98 -9.49
N GLU A 137 33.35 -6.31 -8.64
CA GLU A 137 34.77 -6.02 -8.86
C GLU A 137 35.66 -7.18 -8.39
N ASP A 138 35.22 -7.91 -7.38
CA ASP A 138 35.93 -9.07 -6.84
C ASP A 138 34.95 -10.19 -6.45
N GLN A 139 34.78 -11.15 -7.35
CA GLN A 139 33.87 -12.28 -7.16
C GLN A 139 34.33 -13.26 -6.06
N SER A 140 35.54 -13.11 -5.51
CA SER A 140 36.03 -13.94 -4.40
C SER A 140 35.40 -13.57 -3.04
N ARG A 141 34.74 -12.41 -2.96
CA ARG A 141 34.06 -11.91 -1.76
C ARG A 141 32.62 -11.51 -2.05
N THR A 142 31.79 -11.50 -1.01
CA THR A 142 30.43 -10.94 -1.07
C THR A 142 30.47 -9.42 -0.89
N ASN A 143 29.38 -8.74 -1.27
CA ASN A 143 29.28 -7.28 -1.12
C ASN A 143 29.38 -6.80 0.34
N ALA A 144 28.78 -7.55 1.27
CA ALA A 144 29.01 -7.40 2.70
C ALA A 144 29.00 -8.78 3.36
N THR A 145 29.31 -8.85 4.65
CA THR A 145 29.21 -10.04 5.49
C THR A 145 28.64 -9.65 6.86
N CYS A 146 28.28 -10.65 7.68
CA CYS A 146 27.67 -10.41 8.99
C CYS A 146 28.50 -9.45 9.86
N TYR A 147 29.83 -9.57 9.84
CA TYR A 147 30.72 -8.76 10.68
C TYR A 147 30.97 -7.34 10.12
N ASN A 148 30.51 -7.03 8.91
CA ASN A 148 30.54 -5.65 8.39
C ASN A 148 29.42 -4.81 9.01
N CYS A 149 28.28 -5.44 9.32
CA CYS A 149 27.11 -4.79 9.90
C CYS A 149 27.02 -4.99 11.41
N HIS A 150 27.30 -6.21 11.89
CA HIS A 150 27.38 -6.53 13.31
C HIS A 150 28.83 -6.53 13.76
N ASN A 151 29.12 -6.10 14.99
CA ASN A 151 30.47 -6.28 15.52
C ASN A 151 30.75 -7.78 15.75
N ALA A 152 31.96 -8.27 15.45
CA ALA A 152 32.29 -9.69 15.63
C ALA A 152 32.27 -10.15 17.11
N HIS A 153 32.62 -9.26 18.04
CA HIS A 153 32.74 -9.56 19.46
C HIS A 153 31.62 -8.91 20.30
N TYR A 154 31.15 -7.73 19.90
CA TYR A 154 30.24 -6.88 20.67
C TYR A 154 28.84 -6.82 20.05
N ILE A 155 28.09 -7.93 20.12
CA ILE A 155 26.71 -7.99 19.63
C ILE A 155 25.78 -7.92 20.82
N TYR A 156 25.04 -6.83 20.95
CA TYR A 156 24.13 -6.60 22.07
C TYR A 156 22.67 -6.90 21.70
N PRO A 157 21.85 -7.35 22.67
CA PRO A 157 20.40 -7.44 22.47
C PRO A 157 19.81 -6.08 22.07
N ILE A 158 18.91 -6.08 21.08
CA ILE A 158 18.30 -4.84 20.53
C ILE A 158 17.48 -4.10 21.61
N ASP A 159 16.89 -4.85 22.54
CA ASP A 159 16.08 -4.38 23.66
C ASP A 159 16.92 -3.88 24.85
N SER A 160 18.24 -4.02 24.81
CA SER A 160 19.14 -3.47 25.82
C SER A 160 19.39 -1.97 25.61
N GLU A 161 19.75 -1.25 26.69
CA GLU A 161 20.15 0.16 26.62
C GLU A 161 21.31 0.39 25.64
N ILE A 162 22.27 -0.54 25.60
CA ILE A 162 23.40 -0.51 24.66
C ILE A 162 22.92 -0.77 23.22
N GLY A 163 21.94 -1.64 23.03
CA GLY A 163 21.28 -1.88 21.75
C GLY A 163 20.59 -0.62 21.21
N ALA A 164 19.88 0.11 22.09
CA ALA A 164 19.25 1.38 21.74
C ALA A 164 20.28 2.45 21.31
N LEU A 165 21.41 2.55 22.02
CA LEU A 165 22.51 3.43 21.61
C LEU A 165 23.16 2.98 20.29
N SER A 166 23.26 1.66 20.07
CA SER A 166 23.80 1.10 18.83
C SER A 166 22.94 1.44 17.61
N ARG A 167 21.64 1.71 17.79
CA ARG A 167 20.74 2.14 16.70
C ARG A 167 21.15 3.49 16.11
N LEU A 168 21.62 4.43 16.94
CA LEU A 168 22.09 5.75 16.49
C LEU A 168 23.33 5.66 15.60
N GLU A 169 24.09 4.56 15.70
CA GLU A 169 25.30 4.31 14.92
C GLU A 169 25.01 3.65 13.56
N ILE A 170 23.78 3.21 13.29
CA ILE A 170 23.40 2.55 12.04
C ILE A 170 23.78 3.36 10.80
N PRO A 171 23.54 4.70 10.71
CA PRO A 171 23.97 5.49 9.56
C PRO A 171 25.48 5.40 9.30
N ASN A 172 26.30 5.34 10.36
CA ASN A 172 27.74 5.20 10.24
C ASN A 172 28.16 3.79 9.82
N ILE A 173 27.46 2.74 10.30
CA ILE A 173 27.68 1.35 9.88
C ILE A 173 27.43 1.21 8.37
N CYS A 174 26.28 1.69 7.88
CA CYS A 174 25.96 1.68 6.46
C CYS A 174 26.94 2.57 5.66
N GLY A 175 27.30 3.73 6.21
CA GLY A 175 28.17 4.71 5.60
C GLY A 175 29.64 4.28 5.43
N LYS A 176 30.06 3.15 6.00
CA LYS A 176 31.38 2.55 5.70
C LYS A 176 31.51 2.21 4.21
N CYS A 177 30.41 1.80 3.58
CA CYS A 177 30.35 1.51 2.15
C CYS A 177 29.49 2.54 1.40
N HIS A 178 28.45 3.09 2.04
CA HIS A 178 27.50 4.05 1.46
C HIS A 178 27.73 5.47 1.98
N SER A 179 28.98 5.94 1.92
CA SER A 179 29.40 7.22 2.52
C SER A 179 28.64 8.41 1.94
N GLU A 180 28.46 8.44 0.62
CA GLU A 180 27.69 9.50 -0.05
C GLU A 180 26.24 9.56 0.46
N GLN A 181 25.56 8.41 0.55
CA GLN A 181 24.18 8.35 1.02
C GLN A 181 24.08 8.74 2.50
N ARG A 182 25.04 8.32 3.34
CA ARG A 182 25.12 8.75 4.74
C ARG A 182 25.29 10.26 4.84
N ASP A 183 26.21 10.84 4.08
CA ASP A 183 26.52 12.26 4.17
C ASP A 183 25.33 13.12 3.76
N VAL A 184 24.58 12.71 2.72
CA VAL A 184 23.30 13.32 2.36
C VAL A 184 22.26 13.11 3.46
N TYR A 185 22.11 11.89 3.99
CA TYR A 185 21.21 11.55 5.09
C TYR A 185 21.37 12.47 6.31
N LEU A 186 22.61 12.77 6.70
CA LEU A 186 22.90 13.65 7.84
C LEU A 186 22.40 15.09 7.63
N THR A 187 22.13 15.51 6.39
CA THR A 187 21.53 16.82 6.10
C THR A 187 20.00 16.84 6.20
N SER A 188 19.35 15.67 6.21
CA SER A 188 17.90 15.54 6.34
C SER A 188 17.38 15.86 7.74
N VAL A 189 16.07 16.06 7.87
CA VAL A 189 15.42 16.20 9.18
C VAL A 189 15.65 14.95 10.03
N HIS A 190 15.53 13.74 9.47
CA HIS A 190 15.75 12.51 10.21
C HIS A 190 17.21 12.38 10.69
N GLY A 191 18.17 12.64 9.79
CA GLY A 191 19.59 12.57 10.14
C GLY A 191 20.02 13.62 11.16
N LYS A 192 19.44 14.82 11.12
CA LYS A 192 19.66 15.86 12.15
C LYS A 192 19.10 15.43 13.51
N GLU A 193 17.92 14.82 13.57
CA GLU A 193 17.37 14.32 14.83
C GLU A 193 18.25 13.20 15.42
N VAL A 194 18.81 12.31 14.59
CA VAL A 194 19.74 11.26 15.04
C VAL A 194 21.08 11.85 15.50
N SER A 195 21.71 12.70 14.69
CA SER A 195 23.08 13.16 14.93
C SER A 195 23.22 14.32 15.91
N LEU A 196 22.24 15.24 15.94
CA LEU A 196 22.30 16.44 16.79
C LEU A 196 21.52 16.27 18.10
N ASN A 197 20.37 15.59 18.04
CA ASN A 197 19.48 15.43 19.19
C ASN A 197 19.56 14.04 19.83
N ALA A 198 20.37 13.12 19.29
CA ALA A 198 20.48 11.74 19.73
C ALA A 198 19.11 11.05 19.87
N ASN A 199 18.16 11.38 18.99
CA ASN A 199 16.79 10.89 19.05
C ASN A 199 16.71 9.45 18.47
N PRO A 200 16.51 8.41 19.30
CA PRO A 200 16.50 7.02 18.83
C PRO A 200 15.22 6.65 18.05
N TYR A 201 14.18 7.49 18.11
CA TYR A 201 12.92 7.33 17.40
C TYR A 201 12.93 7.96 16.00
N ALA A 202 13.96 8.75 15.67
CA ALA A 202 14.13 9.25 14.33
C ALA A 202 14.48 8.11 13.35
N ALA A 203 14.01 8.23 12.11
CA ALA A 203 14.23 7.21 11.10
C ALA A 203 15.70 7.11 10.70
N VAL A 204 16.25 5.90 10.71
CA VAL A 204 17.58 5.52 10.19
C VAL A 204 17.42 4.65 8.95
N CYS A 205 18.54 4.26 8.34
CA CYS A 205 18.58 3.51 7.09
C CYS A 205 17.65 2.27 7.10
N ILE A 206 17.58 1.58 8.24
CA ILE A 206 16.87 0.31 8.41
C ILE A 206 15.36 0.44 8.62
N ASP A 207 14.84 1.66 8.77
CA ASP A 207 13.40 1.89 8.91
C ASP A 207 12.75 2.04 7.54
N CYS A 208 13.50 2.59 6.57
CA CYS A 208 13.05 2.68 5.18
C CYS A 208 13.50 1.47 4.36
N HIS A 209 14.73 1.00 4.55
CA HIS A 209 15.27 -0.20 3.90
C HIS A 209 15.19 -1.40 4.85
N THR A 210 14.89 -2.59 4.34
CA THR A 210 14.97 -3.80 5.17
C THR A 210 16.44 -4.12 5.51
N THR A 211 16.71 -4.78 6.64
CA THR A 211 18.09 -5.07 7.10
C THR A 211 18.71 -6.26 6.41
N HIS A 212 18.02 -7.41 6.46
CA HIS A 212 18.51 -8.69 5.97
C HIS A 212 17.85 -9.11 4.65
N THR A 213 16.90 -8.36 4.11
CA THR A 213 16.31 -8.62 2.78
C THR A 213 16.57 -7.46 1.81
N ILE A 214 17.66 -6.72 2.04
CA ILE A 214 17.97 -5.52 1.27
C ILE A 214 18.30 -5.89 -0.17
N GLU A 215 17.74 -5.12 -1.09
CA GLU A 215 17.78 -5.37 -2.52
C GLU A 215 17.93 -4.03 -3.27
N SER A 216 18.18 -4.06 -4.58
CA SER A 216 18.36 -2.84 -5.37
C SER A 216 17.12 -1.92 -5.27
N PRO A 217 17.32 -0.60 -5.03
CA PRO A 217 16.23 0.36 -5.01
C PRO A 217 15.60 0.59 -6.40
N GLU A 218 16.19 0.04 -7.46
CA GLU A 218 15.64 0.10 -8.81
C GLU A 218 14.44 -0.84 -9.01
N ILE A 219 14.32 -1.88 -8.18
CA ILE A 219 13.29 -2.91 -8.31
C ILE A 219 11.95 -2.39 -7.75
N ASP A 220 10.87 -2.65 -8.49
CA ASP A 220 9.53 -2.17 -8.18
C ASP A 220 9.05 -2.61 -6.79
N SER A 221 9.29 -3.86 -6.40
CA SER A 221 8.90 -4.37 -5.08
C SER A 221 9.54 -3.60 -3.93
N ILE A 222 10.77 -3.12 -4.10
CA ILE A 222 11.50 -2.34 -3.08
C ILE A 222 10.98 -0.91 -3.02
N LYS A 223 10.73 -0.27 -4.17
CA LYS A 223 10.11 1.07 -4.22
C LYS A 223 8.76 1.09 -3.49
N LEU A 224 7.96 0.05 -3.71
CA LEU A 224 6.65 -0.11 -3.06
C LEU A 224 6.79 -0.41 -1.57
N ALA A 225 7.72 -1.28 -1.18
CA ALA A 225 8.00 -1.56 0.23
C ALA A 225 8.46 -0.31 0.99
N ILE A 226 9.38 0.49 0.42
CA ILE A 226 9.83 1.76 1.02
C ILE A 226 8.64 2.72 1.22
N THR A 227 7.72 2.78 0.26
CA THR A 227 6.51 3.62 0.36
C THR A 227 5.65 3.22 1.56
N GLN A 228 5.47 1.91 1.78
CA GLN A 228 4.73 1.39 2.94
C GLN A 228 5.49 1.62 4.25
N ASN A 229 6.82 1.50 4.22
CA ASN A 229 7.67 1.66 5.40
C ASN A 229 7.61 3.08 6.00
N CYS A 230 7.30 4.10 5.20
CA CYS A 230 7.01 5.44 5.72
C CYS A 230 5.86 5.43 6.73
N GLY A 231 4.84 4.60 6.51
CA GLY A 231 3.65 4.47 7.38
C GLY A 231 3.92 3.85 8.75
N ASN A 232 5.08 3.19 8.94
CA ASN A 232 5.46 2.70 10.27
C ASN A 232 5.59 3.83 11.30
N CYS A 233 5.81 5.07 10.84
CA CYS A 233 5.83 6.27 11.67
C CYS A 233 4.86 7.36 11.19
N HIS A 234 4.53 7.39 9.89
CA HIS A 234 3.65 8.36 9.24
C HIS A 234 2.35 7.70 8.74
N ASP A 235 1.64 7.03 9.65
CA ASP A 235 0.45 6.22 9.33
C ASP A 235 -0.69 7.05 8.73
N GLU A 236 -1.00 8.19 9.34
CA GLU A 236 -2.04 9.11 8.86
C GLU A 236 -1.71 9.69 7.47
N GLU A 237 -0.44 10.03 7.22
CA GLU A 237 0.00 10.50 5.91
C GLU A 237 -0.04 9.38 4.86
N LEU A 238 0.27 8.14 5.24
CA LEU A 238 0.16 6.99 4.35
C LEU A 238 -1.30 6.75 3.97
N GLU A 239 -2.24 6.75 4.93
CA GLU A 239 -3.67 6.58 4.67
C GLU A 239 -4.21 7.65 3.71
N THR A 240 -3.87 8.92 3.95
CA THR A 240 -4.31 10.02 3.07
C THR A 240 -3.65 9.95 1.69
N TYR A 241 -2.40 9.48 1.60
CA TYR A 241 -1.72 9.26 0.33
C TYR A 241 -2.35 8.09 -0.46
N THR A 242 -2.64 6.95 0.18
CA THR A 242 -3.29 5.78 -0.46
C THR A 242 -4.70 6.09 -0.93
N GLY A 243 -5.34 7.12 -0.38
CA GLY A 243 -6.60 7.69 -0.89
C GLY A 243 -6.47 8.48 -2.20
N THR A 244 -5.28 8.90 -2.60
CA THR A 244 -5.04 9.61 -3.88
C THR A 244 -4.84 8.65 -5.04
N TYR A 245 -4.96 9.14 -6.28
CA TYR A 245 -4.67 8.33 -7.47
C TYR A 245 -3.25 7.73 -7.45
N HIS A 246 -2.24 8.51 -7.03
CA HIS A 246 -0.87 8.03 -6.95
C HIS A 246 -0.72 6.87 -5.95
N GLY A 247 -1.34 6.99 -4.78
CA GLY A 247 -1.33 5.96 -3.77
C GLY A 247 -2.14 4.72 -4.16
N GLN A 248 -3.37 4.89 -4.68
CA GLN A 248 -4.22 3.80 -5.15
C GLN A 248 -3.52 2.90 -6.18
N VAL A 249 -2.84 3.52 -7.15
CA VAL A 249 -2.13 2.79 -8.20
C VAL A 249 -0.83 2.16 -7.66
N SER A 250 -0.15 2.80 -6.71
CA SER A 250 0.99 2.20 -5.99
C SER A 250 0.59 0.95 -5.22
N THR A 251 -0.54 1.03 -4.49
CA THR A 251 -1.11 -0.09 -3.74
C THR A 251 -1.42 -1.28 -4.66
N LEU A 252 -1.81 -1.03 -5.90
CA LEU A 252 -2.03 -2.06 -6.92
C LEU A 252 -0.75 -2.60 -7.59
N GLY A 253 0.43 -2.27 -7.05
CA GLY A 253 1.70 -2.83 -7.48
C GLY A 253 2.43 -2.05 -8.58
N TYR A 254 1.99 -0.84 -8.93
CA TYR A 254 2.68 -0.02 -9.93
C TYR A 254 3.63 0.99 -9.30
N ALA A 255 4.94 0.79 -9.49
CA ALA A 255 5.99 1.59 -8.85
C ALA A 255 6.31 2.92 -9.56
N TYR A 256 5.78 3.18 -10.76
CA TYR A 256 6.10 4.35 -11.59
C TYR A 256 5.03 5.45 -11.50
N THR A 257 4.60 5.71 -10.27
CA THR A 257 3.78 6.85 -9.88
C THR A 257 4.45 7.54 -8.70
N ALA A 258 4.08 8.78 -8.40
CA ALA A 258 4.74 9.54 -7.33
C ALA A 258 4.51 8.88 -5.97
N LYS A 259 5.59 8.49 -5.29
CA LYS A 259 5.60 7.94 -3.93
C LYS A 259 6.04 9.01 -2.94
N CYS A 260 6.03 8.69 -1.65
CA CYS A 260 6.44 9.59 -0.57
C CYS A 260 7.78 10.28 -0.87
N PHE A 261 8.79 9.49 -1.27
CA PHE A 261 10.15 9.99 -1.51
C PHE A 261 10.34 10.72 -2.84
N ASP A 262 9.45 10.53 -3.83
CA ASP A 262 9.50 11.28 -5.09
C ASP A 262 9.12 12.75 -4.85
N CYS A 263 8.18 12.97 -3.93
CA CYS A 263 7.75 14.30 -3.49
C CYS A 263 8.68 14.88 -2.41
N HIS A 264 8.90 14.17 -1.31
CA HIS A 264 9.57 14.71 -0.12
C HIS A 264 11.11 14.66 -0.18
N GLY A 265 11.68 13.86 -1.09
CA GLY A 265 13.10 13.50 -1.05
C GLY A 265 13.33 12.12 -0.44
N TYR A 266 14.56 11.63 -0.50
CA TYR A 266 14.92 10.29 -0.01
C TYR A 266 15.88 10.39 1.19
N HIS A 267 17.17 10.62 0.92
CA HIS A 267 18.17 10.84 1.97
C HIS A 267 18.27 12.32 2.35
N ASP A 268 17.64 13.23 1.61
CA ASP A 268 17.72 14.67 1.82
C ASP A 268 16.41 15.30 2.36
N ILE A 269 15.51 14.48 2.89
CA ILE A 269 14.15 14.91 3.31
C ILE A 269 14.23 16.09 4.28
N GLN A 270 13.50 17.16 3.97
CA GLN A 270 13.40 18.36 4.81
C GLN A 270 11.97 18.55 5.34
N ARG A 271 11.83 19.31 6.43
CA ARG A 271 10.51 19.74 6.93
C ARG A 271 9.79 20.56 5.86
N VAL A 272 8.48 20.39 5.70
CA VAL A 272 7.68 21.02 4.63
C VAL A 272 7.78 22.55 4.63
N ALA A 273 7.91 23.16 5.81
CA ALA A 273 8.03 24.61 5.97
C ALA A 273 9.42 25.17 5.59
N GLU A 274 10.42 24.32 5.39
CA GLU A 274 11.78 24.77 5.07
C GLU A 274 11.91 25.08 3.57
N PRO A 275 12.56 26.20 3.18
CA PRO A 275 12.74 26.55 1.77
C PRO A 275 13.49 25.50 0.94
N ALA A 276 14.31 24.66 1.59
CA ALA A 276 15.03 23.57 0.93
C ALA A 276 14.13 22.35 0.64
N SER A 277 12.92 22.29 1.18
CA SER A 277 12.01 21.16 0.96
C SER A 277 11.47 21.16 -0.47
N ARG A 278 11.49 19.99 -1.10
CA ARG A 278 10.95 19.80 -2.46
C ARG A 278 9.43 20.04 -2.54
N VAL A 279 8.73 19.93 -1.40
CA VAL A 279 7.28 20.19 -1.29
C VAL A 279 6.95 21.55 -0.69
N HIS A 280 7.97 22.39 -0.43
CA HIS A 280 7.76 23.79 -0.06
C HIS A 280 6.94 24.50 -1.13
N GLU A 281 6.15 25.50 -0.74
CA GLU A 281 5.21 26.20 -1.64
C GLU A 281 5.88 26.71 -2.91
N SER A 282 7.10 27.27 -2.80
CA SER A 282 7.88 27.76 -3.95
C SER A 282 8.46 26.68 -4.86
N ASN A 283 8.62 25.45 -4.37
CA ASN A 283 9.32 24.37 -5.07
C ASN A 283 8.36 23.29 -5.59
N ARG A 284 7.13 23.25 -5.06
CA ARG A 284 6.14 22.21 -5.35
C ARG A 284 5.84 22.09 -6.85
N LEU A 285 5.78 23.21 -7.56
CA LEU A 285 5.53 23.21 -9.01
C LEU A 285 6.62 22.45 -9.77
N GLU A 286 7.88 22.76 -9.49
CA GLU A 286 9.02 22.06 -10.09
C GLU A 286 9.01 20.57 -9.75
N THR A 287 8.63 20.21 -8.51
CA THR A 287 8.48 18.81 -8.10
C THR A 287 7.40 18.09 -8.91
N CYS A 288 6.24 18.70 -9.13
CA CYS A 288 5.20 18.14 -10.00
C CYS A 288 5.68 18.02 -11.46
N GLN A 289 6.43 19.01 -11.96
CA GLN A 289 6.92 19.07 -13.34
C GLN A 289 7.92 17.98 -13.70
N LYS A 290 8.49 17.27 -12.72
CA LYS A 290 9.30 16.06 -12.97
C LYS A 290 8.54 14.98 -13.73
N CYS A 291 7.22 14.89 -13.53
CA CYS A 291 6.35 13.94 -14.22
C CYS A 291 5.27 14.63 -15.06
N HIS A 292 4.79 15.80 -14.63
CA HIS A 292 3.77 16.59 -15.31
C HIS A 292 4.40 17.83 -15.95
N ALA A 293 5.09 17.66 -17.08
CA ALA A 293 5.86 18.73 -17.72
C ALA A 293 5.03 20.02 -17.98
N ASP A 294 3.74 19.87 -18.30
CA ASP A 294 2.83 20.98 -18.58
C ASP A 294 2.09 21.51 -17.33
N ALA A 295 2.50 21.10 -16.12
CA ALA A 295 1.89 21.58 -14.88
C ALA A 295 2.08 23.09 -14.72
N THR A 296 1.00 23.74 -14.30
CA THR A 296 0.89 25.20 -14.09
C THR A 296 0.74 25.53 -12.60
N ALA A 297 0.64 26.82 -12.25
CA ALA A 297 0.39 27.24 -10.88
C ALA A 297 -0.94 26.74 -10.30
N GLY A 298 -1.99 26.58 -11.13
CA GLY A 298 -3.25 25.98 -10.66
C GLY A 298 -3.09 24.49 -10.31
N PHE A 299 -2.15 23.79 -10.96
CA PHE A 299 -1.93 22.35 -10.78
C PHE A 299 -1.51 22.00 -9.35
N ILE A 300 -0.74 22.88 -8.71
CA ILE A 300 -0.24 22.67 -7.34
C ILE A 300 -1.28 22.96 -6.25
N THR A 301 -2.50 23.35 -6.64
CA THR A 301 -3.65 23.44 -5.72
C THR A 301 -4.21 22.06 -5.34
N PHE A 302 -3.87 21.03 -6.13
CA PHE A 302 -4.14 19.63 -5.81
C PHE A 302 -3.57 19.29 -4.43
N GLN A 303 -4.36 18.57 -3.61
CA GLN A 303 -3.99 18.16 -2.25
C GLN A 303 -3.50 16.71 -2.23
N PRO A 304 -2.17 16.45 -2.13
CA PRO A 304 -1.63 15.08 -2.18
C PRO A 304 -1.89 14.24 -0.91
N HIS A 305 -2.38 14.88 0.15
CA HIS A 305 -2.79 14.26 1.42
C HIS A 305 -4.20 14.72 1.84
N GLY A 306 -5.10 14.84 0.86
CA GLY A 306 -6.47 15.30 1.11
C GLY A 306 -7.27 14.33 1.97
N ASN A 307 -7.76 14.79 3.12
CA ASN A 307 -8.57 13.99 4.05
C ASN A 307 -10.06 14.35 3.93
N THR A 308 -10.95 13.36 3.79
CA THR A 308 -12.43 13.59 3.75
C THR A 308 -13.12 13.42 5.11
N GLY A 309 -12.40 12.94 6.12
CA GLY A 309 -12.84 12.78 7.51
C GLY A 309 -12.63 14.03 8.37
N ASP A 310 -11.73 14.93 7.95
CA ASP A 310 -11.35 16.13 8.69
C ASP A 310 -11.89 17.41 8.02
N PHE A 311 -12.84 18.07 8.69
CA PHE A 311 -13.44 19.31 8.21
C PHE A 311 -12.50 20.51 8.35
N ASP A 312 -11.68 20.55 9.39
CA ASP A 312 -10.83 21.70 9.70
C ASP A 312 -9.66 21.79 8.71
N ARG A 313 -9.12 20.63 8.32
CA ARG A 313 -8.02 20.54 7.34
C ARG A 313 -8.51 20.64 5.89
N SER A 314 -9.67 20.05 5.58
CA SER A 314 -10.14 19.86 4.20
C SER A 314 -11.65 20.06 4.05
N PRO A 315 -12.18 21.28 4.30
CA PRO A 315 -13.62 21.53 4.38
C PRO A 315 -14.35 21.19 3.08
N HIS A 316 -13.78 21.53 1.92
CA HIS A 316 -14.40 21.26 0.62
C HIS A 316 -14.55 19.76 0.33
N MET A 317 -13.51 18.97 0.64
CA MET A 317 -13.52 17.52 0.43
C MET A 317 -14.48 16.83 1.41
N TRP A 318 -14.50 17.28 2.67
CA TRP A 318 -15.44 16.79 3.66
C TRP A 318 -16.88 17.05 3.24
N ILE A 319 -17.22 18.28 2.83
CA ILE A 319 -18.57 18.65 2.39
C ILE A 319 -18.99 17.79 1.18
N ALA A 320 -18.12 17.67 0.18
CA ALA A 320 -18.39 16.85 -0.99
C ALA A 320 -18.63 15.37 -0.61
N SER A 321 -17.80 14.82 0.27
CA SER A 321 -17.93 13.43 0.74
C SER A 321 -19.23 13.21 1.51
N LYS A 322 -19.54 14.04 2.53
CA LYS A 322 -20.78 13.91 3.30
C LYS A 322 -22.02 14.14 2.44
N PHE A 323 -21.97 15.07 1.50
CA PHE A 323 -23.03 15.26 0.52
C PHE A 323 -23.27 14.00 -0.32
N MET A 324 -22.21 13.40 -0.89
CA MET A 324 -22.34 12.20 -1.71
C MET A 324 -22.83 10.99 -0.90
N ILE A 325 -22.36 10.82 0.34
CA ILE A 325 -22.86 9.78 1.26
C ILE A 325 -24.34 10.00 1.58
N GLY A 326 -24.73 11.24 1.90
CA GLY A 326 -26.12 11.60 2.16
C GLY A 326 -27.03 11.40 0.95
N LEU A 327 -26.57 11.77 -0.24
CA LEU A 327 -27.26 11.52 -1.50
C LEU A 327 -27.47 10.02 -1.73
N LEU A 328 -26.42 9.21 -1.57
CA LEU A 328 -26.49 7.75 -1.71
C LEU A 328 -27.49 7.13 -0.73
N ALA A 329 -27.38 7.49 0.56
CA ALA A 329 -28.28 7.01 1.59
C ALA A 329 -29.73 7.42 1.34
N GLY A 330 -29.96 8.67 0.91
CA GLY A 330 -31.28 9.20 0.58
C GLY A 330 -31.92 8.49 -0.63
N VAL A 331 -31.14 8.26 -1.69
CA VAL A 331 -31.58 7.52 -2.88
C VAL A 331 -31.96 6.10 -2.49
N PHE A 332 -31.10 5.37 -1.77
CA PHE A 332 -31.43 4.01 -1.32
C PHE A 332 -32.65 3.98 -0.39
N ALA A 333 -32.73 4.87 0.59
CA ALA A 333 -33.86 4.95 1.50
C ALA A 333 -35.17 5.17 0.74
N PHE A 334 -35.20 6.10 -0.22
CA PHE A 334 -36.37 6.38 -1.04
C PHE A 334 -36.77 5.17 -1.88
N PHE A 335 -35.87 4.61 -2.69
CA PHE A 335 -36.20 3.53 -3.63
C PHE A 335 -36.47 2.19 -2.95
N TRP A 336 -35.77 1.86 -1.87
CA TRP A 336 -36.06 0.65 -1.08
C TRP A 336 -37.41 0.77 -0.36
N THR A 337 -37.71 1.94 0.21
CA THR A 337 -39.03 2.18 0.81
C THR A 337 -40.13 2.08 -0.25
N HIS A 338 -39.92 2.69 -1.41
CA HIS A 338 -40.85 2.62 -2.53
C HIS A 338 -41.10 1.16 -2.98
N ALA A 339 -40.05 0.38 -3.17
CA ALA A 339 -40.14 -1.04 -3.53
C ALA A 339 -40.82 -1.89 -2.43
N ALA A 340 -40.53 -1.61 -1.16
CA ALA A 340 -41.14 -2.29 -0.02
C ALA A 340 -42.65 -1.98 0.08
N LEU A 341 -43.04 -0.71 -0.08
CA LEU A 341 -44.43 -0.29 -0.11
C LEU A 341 -45.18 -0.93 -1.28
N TRP A 342 -44.54 -1.00 -2.46
CA TRP A 342 -45.10 -1.70 -3.60
C TRP A 342 -45.32 -3.17 -3.28
N PHE A 343 -44.28 -3.89 -2.84
CA PHE A 343 -44.38 -5.30 -2.51
C PHE A 343 -45.49 -5.56 -1.47
N TYR A 344 -45.54 -4.75 -0.42
CA TYR A 344 -46.58 -4.83 0.60
C TYR A 344 -47.97 -4.66 0.01
N ARG A 345 -48.19 -3.63 -0.81
CA ARG A 345 -49.52 -3.37 -1.39
C ARG A 345 -49.93 -4.46 -2.37
N GLU A 346 -48.99 -4.97 -3.15
CA GLU A 346 -49.19 -6.11 -4.06
C GLU A 346 -49.56 -7.38 -3.32
N TYR A 347 -48.93 -7.62 -2.19
CA TYR A 347 -49.25 -8.73 -1.32
C TYR A 347 -50.67 -8.60 -0.75
N GLN A 348 -51.07 -7.40 -0.26
CA GLN A 348 -52.43 -7.16 0.23
C GLN A 348 -53.48 -7.33 -0.87
N ASP A 349 -53.29 -6.72 -2.04
CA ASP A 349 -54.23 -6.83 -3.16
C ASP A 349 -54.44 -8.30 -3.59
N ARG A 350 -53.37 -9.12 -3.56
CA ARG A 350 -53.46 -10.57 -3.82
C ARG A 350 -54.23 -11.31 -2.72
N LYS A 351 -54.00 -10.97 -1.45
CA LYS A 351 -54.72 -11.55 -0.30
C LYS A 351 -56.21 -11.22 -0.34
N GLU A 352 -56.55 -10.01 -0.79
CA GLU A 352 -57.93 -9.55 -0.99
C GLU A 352 -58.59 -10.14 -2.26
N GLY A 353 -57.88 -10.97 -3.03
CA GLY A 353 -58.42 -11.61 -4.23
C GLY A 353 -58.69 -10.64 -5.39
N LYS A 354 -58.04 -9.47 -5.41
CA LYS A 354 -58.17 -8.50 -6.51
C LYS A 354 -57.53 -9.07 -7.77
N ASN A 355 -58.37 -9.62 -8.65
CA ASN A 355 -57.95 -10.11 -9.95
C ASN A 355 -57.49 -8.96 -10.83
N ARG A 356 -56.39 -9.20 -11.55
CA ARG A 356 -55.82 -8.23 -12.49
C ARG A 356 -55.87 -8.80 -13.89
N PRO A 357 -56.28 -8.01 -14.90
CA PRO A 357 -56.26 -8.47 -16.28
C PRO A 357 -54.81 -8.79 -16.68
N HIS A 358 -54.56 -10.07 -16.96
CA HIS A 358 -53.31 -10.55 -17.54
C HIS A 358 -53.58 -10.96 -18.98
N VAL A 359 -52.85 -10.37 -19.92
CA VAL A 359 -52.96 -10.73 -21.34
C VAL A 359 -52.34 -12.11 -21.53
N GLN A 360 -53.19 -13.13 -21.75
CA GLN A 360 -52.73 -14.47 -22.11
C GLN A 360 -52.32 -14.45 -23.58
N VAL A 361 -51.01 -14.24 -23.79
CA VAL A 361 -50.41 -14.09 -25.13
C VAL A 361 -50.75 -15.30 -26.03
N ASP A 362 -50.84 -16.49 -25.45
CA ASP A 362 -51.16 -17.75 -26.14
C ASP A 362 -52.61 -17.85 -26.63
N LYS A 363 -53.51 -17.00 -26.10
CA LYS A 363 -54.93 -16.91 -26.46
C LYS A 363 -55.23 -15.76 -27.41
N LEU A 364 -54.22 -14.98 -27.81
CA LEU A 364 -54.38 -13.99 -28.86
C LEU A 364 -54.62 -14.71 -30.21
N PRO A 365 -55.50 -14.20 -31.08
CA PRO A 365 -55.84 -14.86 -32.34
C PRO A 365 -54.60 -15.22 -33.16
N SER A 366 -54.49 -16.49 -33.57
CA SER A 366 -53.33 -17.10 -34.25
C SER A 366 -53.05 -16.56 -35.67
N GLY A 367 -53.78 -15.53 -36.11
CA GLY A 367 -53.82 -14.99 -37.47
C GLY A 367 -52.69 -14.01 -37.83
N GLY A 368 -51.50 -14.23 -37.28
CA GLY A 368 -50.29 -13.46 -37.59
C GLY A 368 -49.52 -13.13 -36.33
N LYS A 369 -48.43 -13.86 -36.08
CA LYS A 369 -47.41 -13.42 -35.12
C LYS A 369 -46.79 -12.14 -35.69
N THR A 370 -47.41 -10.99 -35.44
CA THR A 370 -46.85 -9.68 -35.83
C THR A 370 -45.62 -9.46 -34.96
N TYR A 371 -44.45 -9.85 -35.47
CA TYR A 371 -43.19 -9.54 -34.82
C TYR A 371 -42.94 -8.04 -34.95
N VAL A 372 -43.16 -7.30 -33.87
CA VAL A 372 -42.80 -5.88 -33.81
C VAL A 372 -41.31 -5.78 -33.59
N ARG A 373 -40.55 -5.42 -34.64
CA ARG A 373 -39.15 -5.04 -34.48
C ARG A 373 -39.09 -3.73 -33.71
N ARG A 374 -38.83 -3.82 -32.41
CA ARG A 374 -38.72 -2.65 -31.52
C ARG A 374 -37.56 -1.73 -31.89
N TRP A 375 -36.38 -2.31 -32.19
CA TRP A 375 -35.16 -1.55 -32.43
C TRP A 375 -34.41 -1.97 -33.71
N PRO A 376 -34.00 -1.00 -34.54
CA PRO A 376 -33.03 -1.21 -35.62
C PRO A 376 -31.69 -1.79 -35.12
N ALA A 377 -30.91 -2.39 -36.03
CA ALA A 377 -29.63 -3.02 -35.67
C ALA A 377 -28.62 -2.02 -35.10
N ILE A 378 -28.56 -0.81 -35.66
CA ILE A 378 -27.66 0.26 -35.20
C ILE A 378 -27.82 0.59 -33.72
N TRP A 379 -29.06 0.69 -33.23
CA TRP A 379 -29.34 0.97 -31.81
C TRP A 379 -28.96 -0.19 -30.90
N ARG A 380 -29.13 -1.43 -31.36
CA ARG A 380 -28.71 -2.62 -30.60
C ARG A 380 -27.20 -2.72 -30.49
N ILE A 381 -26.48 -2.40 -31.57
CA ILE A 381 -25.01 -2.38 -31.58
C ILE A 381 -24.49 -1.24 -30.71
N ALA A 382 -25.04 -0.02 -30.87
CA ALA A 382 -24.68 1.12 -30.03
C ALA A 382 -24.90 0.83 -28.55
N HIS A 383 -26.06 0.25 -28.18
CA HIS A 383 -26.34 -0.16 -26.82
C HIS A 383 -25.38 -1.25 -26.31
N PHE A 384 -25.05 -2.25 -27.12
CA PHE A 384 -24.09 -3.30 -26.75
C PHE A 384 -22.70 -2.71 -26.49
N LEU A 385 -22.19 -1.86 -27.39
CA LEU A 385 -20.91 -1.17 -27.21
C LEU A 385 -20.92 -0.29 -25.98
N PHE A 386 -22.01 0.43 -25.74
CA PHE A 386 -22.19 1.26 -24.55
C PHE A 386 -22.17 0.43 -23.27
N ALA A 387 -22.86 -0.72 -23.25
CA ALA A 387 -22.87 -1.63 -22.10
C ALA A 387 -21.46 -2.19 -21.81
N VAL A 388 -20.74 -2.66 -22.84
CA VAL A 388 -19.36 -3.14 -22.69
C VAL A 388 -18.44 -2.03 -22.19
N ALA A 389 -18.57 -0.82 -22.72
CA ALA A 389 -17.80 0.33 -22.28
C ALA A 389 -18.05 0.66 -20.80
N ILE A 390 -19.32 0.76 -20.37
CA ILE A 390 -19.65 1.00 -18.96
C ILE A 390 -19.12 -0.10 -18.06
N MET A 391 -19.34 -1.37 -18.41
CA MET A 391 -18.86 -2.49 -17.58
C MET A 391 -17.35 -2.46 -17.44
N THR A 392 -16.63 -2.10 -18.50
CA THR A 392 -15.17 -1.95 -18.46
C THR A 392 -14.74 -0.77 -17.60
N LEU A 393 -15.39 0.39 -17.73
CA LEU A 393 -15.14 1.59 -16.91
C LEU A 393 -15.38 1.31 -15.43
N VAL A 394 -16.49 0.64 -15.09
CA VAL A 394 -16.83 0.26 -13.73
C VAL A 394 -15.78 -0.69 -13.19
N LEU A 395 -15.48 -1.80 -13.89
CA LEU A 395 -14.52 -2.79 -13.41
C LEU A 395 -13.13 -2.19 -13.16
N THR A 396 -12.62 -1.43 -14.12
CA THR A 396 -11.28 -0.83 -14.02
C THR A 396 -11.26 0.31 -13.00
N GLY A 397 -12.27 1.19 -12.99
CA GLY A 397 -12.36 2.32 -12.06
C GLY A 397 -12.56 1.92 -10.61
N THR A 398 -13.43 0.95 -10.32
CA THR A 398 -13.64 0.47 -8.94
C THR A 398 -12.44 -0.31 -8.43
N SER A 399 -11.73 -1.03 -9.30
CA SER A 399 -10.49 -1.72 -8.90
C SER A 399 -9.41 -0.73 -8.46
N VAL A 400 -9.32 0.45 -9.09
CA VAL A 400 -8.43 1.53 -8.63
C VAL A 400 -8.92 2.13 -7.30
N LEU A 401 -10.22 2.45 -7.22
CA LEU A 401 -10.81 3.04 -6.01
C LEU A 401 -10.64 2.15 -4.76
N TYR A 402 -10.67 0.82 -4.94
CA TYR A 402 -10.55 -0.17 -3.86
C TYR A 402 -9.26 -0.98 -3.97
N GLY A 403 -8.14 -0.34 -4.31
CA GLY A 403 -6.86 -1.01 -4.58
C GLY A 403 -6.34 -1.90 -3.43
N GLU A 404 -6.69 -1.60 -2.19
CA GLU A 404 -6.31 -2.42 -1.01
C GLU A 404 -7.09 -3.74 -0.91
N SER A 405 -8.21 -3.86 -1.63
CA SER A 405 -9.05 -5.05 -1.57
C SER A 405 -8.45 -6.21 -2.38
N ALA A 406 -8.51 -7.43 -1.83
CA ALA A 406 -7.98 -8.62 -2.49
C ALA A 406 -8.57 -8.88 -3.89
N TRP A 407 -9.85 -8.55 -4.11
CA TRP A 407 -10.48 -8.71 -5.42
C TRP A 407 -9.95 -7.72 -6.46
N ALA A 408 -9.58 -6.50 -6.05
CA ALA A 408 -9.04 -5.47 -6.94
C ALA A 408 -7.63 -5.86 -7.41
N GLN A 409 -6.81 -6.38 -6.49
CA GLN A 409 -5.50 -6.95 -6.80
C GLN A 409 -5.59 -8.10 -7.81
N LEU A 410 -6.58 -8.99 -7.63
CA LEU A 410 -6.85 -10.08 -8.57
C LEU A 410 -7.24 -9.55 -9.96
N VAL A 411 -8.17 -8.59 -10.02
CA VAL A 411 -8.60 -7.98 -11.30
C VAL A 411 -7.42 -7.32 -12.00
N MET A 412 -6.59 -6.56 -11.28
CA MET A 412 -5.41 -5.92 -11.86
C MET A 412 -4.41 -6.95 -12.38
N THR A 413 -4.17 -8.03 -11.64
CA THR A 413 -3.31 -9.12 -12.10
C THR A 413 -3.86 -9.77 -13.37
N LEU A 414 -5.17 -10.07 -13.42
CA LEU A 414 -5.82 -10.69 -14.58
C LEU A 414 -5.83 -9.79 -15.82
N LEU A 415 -5.92 -8.47 -15.63
CA LEU A 415 -5.86 -7.49 -16.72
C LEU A 415 -4.43 -7.23 -17.22
N GLY A 416 -3.39 -7.70 -16.51
CA GLY A 416 -1.99 -7.46 -16.87
C GLY A 416 -1.37 -6.21 -16.21
N GLY A 417 -1.95 -5.75 -15.11
CA GLY A 417 -1.44 -4.65 -14.28
C GLY A 417 -2.18 -3.32 -14.47
N PRO A 418 -1.93 -2.33 -13.59
CA PRO A 418 -2.59 -1.02 -13.62
C PRO A 418 -2.45 -0.26 -14.94
N GLN A 419 -1.33 -0.43 -15.66
CA GLN A 419 -1.08 0.24 -16.94
C GLN A 419 -2.02 -0.26 -18.04
N VAL A 420 -2.22 -1.58 -18.12
CA VAL A 420 -3.14 -2.19 -19.10
C VAL A 420 -4.58 -1.85 -18.74
N ALA A 421 -4.93 -1.91 -17.45
CA ALA A 421 -6.25 -1.50 -16.98
C ALA A 421 -6.55 -0.03 -17.33
N ALA A 422 -5.58 0.88 -17.16
CA ALA A 422 -5.73 2.29 -17.53
C ALA A 422 -5.90 2.49 -19.05
N PHE A 423 -5.19 1.70 -19.87
CA PHE A 423 -5.36 1.73 -21.32
C PHE A 423 -6.77 1.28 -21.74
N LEU A 424 -7.25 0.15 -21.20
CA LEU A 424 -8.61 -0.34 -21.43
C LEU A 424 -9.67 0.65 -20.96
N HIS A 425 -9.45 1.29 -19.80
CA HIS A 425 -10.33 2.32 -19.25
C HIS A 425 -10.48 3.49 -20.24
N ARG A 426 -9.37 3.98 -20.83
CA ARG A 426 -9.40 5.08 -21.80
C ARG A 426 -10.11 4.71 -23.11
N ILE A 427 -9.94 3.49 -23.62
CA ILE A 427 -10.69 3.00 -24.79
C ILE A 427 -12.19 2.98 -24.50
N ALA A 428 -12.57 2.44 -23.34
CA ALA A 428 -13.95 2.39 -22.90
C ALA A 428 -14.54 3.80 -22.71
N ALA A 429 -13.77 4.72 -22.12
CA ALA A 429 -14.15 6.12 -21.94
C ALA A 429 -14.37 6.81 -23.30
N GLY A 430 -13.44 6.64 -24.26
CA GLY A 430 -13.59 7.20 -25.60
C GLY A 430 -14.83 6.65 -26.33
N THR A 431 -15.09 5.34 -26.22
CA THR A 431 -16.29 4.71 -26.79
C THR A 431 -17.57 5.25 -26.14
N PHE A 432 -17.57 5.37 -24.82
CA PHE A 432 -18.67 5.93 -24.04
C PHE A 432 -18.98 7.38 -24.43
N ILE A 433 -17.96 8.25 -24.48
CA ILE A 433 -18.10 9.66 -24.86
C ILE A 433 -18.62 9.78 -26.30
N PHE A 434 -18.05 9.02 -27.24
CA PHE A 434 -18.47 9.02 -28.64
C PHE A 434 -19.96 8.66 -28.79
N LEU A 435 -20.41 7.59 -28.14
CA LEU A 435 -21.81 7.16 -28.19
C LEU A 435 -22.74 8.15 -27.50
N PHE A 436 -22.31 8.74 -26.38
CA PHE A 436 -23.10 9.75 -25.66
C PHE A 436 -23.27 11.03 -26.49
N ILE A 437 -22.20 11.57 -27.06
CA ILE A 437 -22.26 12.75 -27.95
C ILE A 437 -23.13 12.43 -29.18
N GLY A 438 -22.96 11.26 -29.80
CA GLY A 438 -23.80 10.85 -30.92
C GLY A 438 -25.29 10.79 -30.56
N HIS A 439 -25.62 10.33 -29.36
CA HIS A 439 -26.99 10.30 -28.85
C HIS A 439 -27.53 11.72 -28.56
N LEU A 440 -26.72 12.62 -28.01
CA LEU A 440 -27.09 14.03 -27.83
C LEU A 440 -27.38 14.72 -29.16
N VAL A 441 -26.54 14.50 -30.18
CA VAL A 441 -26.74 15.03 -31.54
C VAL A 441 -28.04 14.49 -32.14
N TYR A 442 -28.29 13.18 -32.01
CA TYR A 442 -29.56 12.58 -32.45
C TYR A 442 -30.76 13.21 -31.75
N PHE A 443 -30.70 13.37 -30.43
CA PHE A 443 -31.77 13.96 -29.63
C PHE A 443 -32.00 15.43 -30.02
N PHE A 444 -30.95 16.21 -30.26
CA PHE A 444 -31.03 17.59 -30.71
C PHE A 444 -31.69 17.70 -32.11
N ILE A 445 -31.31 16.85 -33.06
CA ILE A 445 -31.94 16.79 -34.39
C ILE A 445 -33.42 16.38 -34.27
N TYR A 446 -33.75 15.44 -33.39
CA TYR A 446 -35.13 15.02 -33.15
C TYR A 446 -35.96 16.17 -32.56
N LEU A 447 -35.40 16.89 -31.58
CA LEU A 447 -36.05 17.99 -30.89
C LEU A 447 -36.34 19.15 -31.85
N THR A 448 -35.33 19.58 -32.61
CA THR A 448 -35.44 20.69 -33.58
C THR A 448 -36.49 20.39 -34.65
N ARG A 449 -36.54 19.16 -35.18
CA ARG A 449 -37.55 18.74 -36.17
C ARG A 449 -38.98 18.71 -35.62
N ASN A 450 -39.15 18.37 -34.34
CA ASN A 450 -40.47 18.15 -33.74
C ASN A 450 -40.95 19.30 -32.83
N TRP A 451 -40.13 20.34 -32.64
CA TRP A 451 -40.40 21.46 -31.73
C TRP A 451 -41.75 22.14 -31.97
N ARG A 452 -42.14 22.34 -33.23
CA ARG A 452 -43.39 23.02 -33.61
C ARG A 452 -44.65 22.22 -33.23
N THR A 453 -44.53 20.92 -32.99
CA THR A 453 -45.69 20.03 -32.81
C THR A 453 -45.99 19.71 -31.34
N TRP A 454 -45.19 20.20 -30.39
CA TRP A 454 -45.25 19.88 -28.95
C TRP A 454 -45.28 18.37 -28.60
N ARG A 455 -45.07 17.48 -29.58
CA ARG A 455 -45.05 16.02 -29.42
C ARG A 455 -43.96 15.52 -28.48
N VAL A 456 -42.99 16.39 -28.17
CA VAL A 456 -41.87 16.16 -27.25
C VAL A 456 -42.34 15.98 -25.80
N PHE A 457 -43.53 16.48 -25.42
CA PHE A 457 -44.13 16.23 -24.10
C PHE A 457 -45.37 15.33 -24.18
N GLY A 458 -45.61 14.73 -25.35
CA GLY A 458 -46.75 13.85 -25.55
C GLY A 458 -46.59 12.48 -24.89
N PRO A 459 -47.64 11.65 -24.91
CA PRO A 459 -47.71 10.37 -24.20
C PRO A 459 -46.73 9.29 -24.69
N ASN A 460 -46.05 9.53 -25.81
CA ASN A 460 -45.01 8.65 -26.34
C ASN A 460 -43.58 9.13 -26.03
N SER A 461 -43.44 10.22 -25.30
CA SER A 461 -42.14 10.83 -24.99
C SER A 461 -41.53 10.27 -23.72
N MET A 462 -40.20 10.18 -23.70
CA MET A 462 -39.40 9.86 -22.52
C MET A 462 -39.05 11.11 -21.69
N VAL A 463 -39.48 12.30 -22.11
CA VAL A 463 -39.24 13.56 -21.38
C VAL A 463 -40.26 13.69 -20.24
N PRO A 464 -39.82 13.91 -18.98
CA PRO A 464 -40.72 14.14 -17.86
C PRO A 464 -41.65 15.34 -18.08
N ASN A 465 -42.89 15.23 -17.63
CA ASN A 465 -43.91 16.28 -17.69
C ASN A 465 -44.71 16.35 -16.37
N TRP A 466 -45.70 17.24 -16.30
CA TRP A 466 -46.50 17.42 -15.08
C TRP A 466 -47.41 16.23 -14.74
N GLN A 467 -47.78 15.39 -15.71
CA GLN A 467 -48.54 14.17 -15.45
C GLN A 467 -47.75 13.19 -14.59
N ASP A 468 -46.43 13.11 -14.78
CA ASP A 468 -45.56 12.22 -13.99
C ASP A 468 -45.64 12.53 -12.49
N MET A 469 -45.76 13.81 -12.10
CA MET A 469 -45.95 14.21 -10.71
C MET A 469 -47.29 13.72 -10.15
N TRP A 470 -48.37 13.84 -10.92
CA TRP A 470 -49.69 13.35 -10.52
C TRP A 470 -49.72 11.83 -10.41
N ASP A 471 -49.01 11.15 -11.30
CA ASP A 471 -48.84 9.70 -11.32
C ASP A 471 -48.07 9.19 -10.09
N VAL A 472 -47.03 9.92 -9.66
CA VAL A 472 -46.32 9.66 -8.39
C VAL A 472 -47.28 9.79 -7.20
N ILE A 473 -48.02 10.90 -7.11
CA ILE A 473 -48.97 11.13 -6.02
C ILE A 473 -50.05 10.03 -6.00
N ALA A 474 -50.59 9.65 -7.16
CA ALA A 474 -51.55 8.57 -7.28
C ALA A 474 -50.98 7.22 -6.84
N MET A 475 -49.70 6.94 -7.17
CA MET A 475 -49.01 5.75 -6.70
C MET A 475 -48.89 5.72 -5.16
N PHE A 476 -48.46 6.81 -4.54
CA PHE A 476 -48.38 6.88 -3.07
C PHE A 476 -49.76 6.78 -2.41
N LYS A 477 -50.81 7.39 -2.98
CA LYS A 477 -52.18 7.17 -2.51
C LYS A 477 -52.56 5.70 -2.56
N TRP A 478 -52.21 4.99 -3.63
CA TRP A 478 -52.49 3.57 -3.74
C TRP A 478 -51.69 2.72 -2.75
N PHE A 479 -50.41 3.03 -2.51
CA PHE A 479 -49.58 2.35 -1.50
C PHE A 479 -50.21 2.39 -0.10
N PHE A 480 -50.75 3.54 0.30
CA PHE A 480 -51.43 3.71 1.59
C PHE A 480 -52.93 3.36 1.56
N GLY A 481 -53.44 2.80 0.45
CA GLY A 481 -54.85 2.43 0.32
C GLY A 481 -55.83 3.61 0.22
N LEU A 482 -55.33 4.83 0.03
CA LEU A 482 -56.08 6.08 -0.09
C LEU A 482 -56.62 6.32 -1.51
N GLY A 483 -56.33 5.42 -2.46
CA GLY A 483 -56.80 5.52 -3.84
C GLY A 483 -56.67 4.22 -4.64
N PRO A 484 -57.30 4.17 -5.82
CA PRO A 484 -57.12 3.05 -6.75
C PRO A 484 -55.70 3.05 -7.32
N ARG A 485 -55.28 1.89 -7.84
CA ARG A 485 -53.99 1.78 -8.52
C ARG A 485 -53.97 2.67 -9.78
N PRO A 486 -52.96 3.53 -9.95
CA PRO A 486 -52.83 4.35 -11.15
C PRO A 486 -52.62 3.50 -12.40
N VAL A 487 -53.13 4.01 -13.53
CA VAL A 487 -52.86 3.50 -14.88
C VAL A 487 -52.02 4.57 -15.58
N PHE A 488 -50.87 4.17 -16.10
CA PHE A 488 -49.90 5.09 -16.68
C PHE A 488 -50.07 5.18 -18.20
N GLU A 489 -49.49 6.23 -18.77
CA GLU A 489 -49.29 6.34 -20.22
C GLU A 489 -48.30 5.26 -20.72
N ARG A 490 -47.84 5.36 -21.97
CA ARG A 490 -46.90 4.38 -22.54
C ARG A 490 -45.62 4.24 -21.72
N TRP A 491 -45.16 5.34 -21.11
CA TRP A 491 -43.98 5.39 -20.26
C TRP A 491 -44.39 5.90 -18.89
N SER A 492 -44.14 5.09 -17.87
CA SER A 492 -44.34 5.46 -16.48
C SER A 492 -43.28 6.45 -15.98
N TYR A 493 -43.58 7.14 -14.87
CA TYR A 493 -42.64 8.11 -14.30
C TYR A 493 -41.31 7.46 -13.89
N TRP A 494 -41.30 6.20 -13.46
CA TRP A 494 -40.06 5.50 -13.08
C TRP A 494 -39.28 5.03 -14.31
N GLU A 495 -39.92 4.62 -15.40
CA GLU A 495 -39.20 4.31 -16.65
C GLU A 495 -38.54 5.56 -17.24
N LYS A 496 -39.22 6.71 -17.14
CA LYS A 496 -38.62 8.00 -17.51
C LYS A 496 -37.46 8.35 -16.57
N PHE A 497 -37.65 8.19 -15.27
CA PHE A 497 -36.58 8.39 -14.29
C PHE A 497 -35.38 7.48 -14.58
N ASP A 498 -35.57 6.17 -14.78
CA ASP A 498 -34.53 5.19 -15.10
C ASP A 498 -33.77 5.51 -16.39
N TYR A 499 -34.40 6.22 -17.34
CA TYR A 499 -33.73 6.70 -18.54
C TYR A 499 -32.89 7.96 -18.29
N TRP A 500 -33.39 8.90 -17.49
CA TRP A 500 -32.71 10.18 -17.21
C TRP A 500 -31.67 10.12 -16.09
N ALA A 501 -31.86 9.22 -15.11
CA ALA A 501 -30.98 9.02 -13.96
C ALA A 501 -29.60 8.44 -14.32
N PRO A 502 -29.41 7.74 -15.44
CA PRO A 502 -28.05 7.53 -15.95
C PRO A 502 -27.53 8.78 -16.66
N PHE A 503 -28.39 9.47 -17.41
CA PHE A 503 -28.01 10.58 -18.30
C PHE A 503 -27.29 11.74 -17.58
N TRP A 504 -27.78 12.15 -16.41
CA TRP A 504 -27.10 13.16 -15.59
C TRP A 504 -25.73 12.68 -15.06
N GLY A 505 -25.61 11.38 -14.78
CA GLY A 505 -24.46 10.75 -14.18
C GLY A 505 -23.38 10.59 -15.23
N MET A 506 -23.76 10.28 -16.47
CA MET A 506 -22.86 10.29 -17.62
C MET A 506 -22.18 11.65 -17.81
N VAL A 507 -22.88 12.75 -17.57
CA VAL A 507 -22.29 14.10 -17.63
C VAL A 507 -21.30 14.29 -16.48
N ILE A 508 -21.69 13.95 -15.25
CA ILE A 508 -20.80 14.09 -14.08
C ILE A 508 -19.54 13.24 -14.24
N ILE A 509 -19.67 11.93 -14.48
CA ILE A 509 -18.54 11.00 -14.62
C ILE A 509 -17.72 11.29 -15.88
N GLY A 510 -18.38 11.72 -16.97
CA GLY A 510 -17.72 12.05 -18.23
C GLY A 510 -16.86 13.30 -18.12
N ILE A 511 -17.38 14.35 -17.47
CA ILE A 511 -16.63 15.58 -17.20
C ILE A 511 -15.52 15.30 -16.20
N SER A 512 -15.81 14.68 -15.04
CA SER A 512 -14.78 14.40 -14.04
C SER A 512 -13.69 13.46 -14.57
N GLY A 513 -14.05 12.49 -15.42
CA GLY A 513 -13.09 11.62 -16.09
C GLY A 513 -12.22 12.38 -17.10
N ALA A 514 -12.80 13.29 -17.88
CA ALA A 514 -12.04 14.16 -18.78
C ALA A 514 -11.10 15.09 -18.01
N MET A 515 -11.54 15.62 -16.86
CA MET A 515 -10.69 16.44 -15.97
C MET A 515 -9.44 15.69 -15.50
N LEU A 516 -9.57 14.40 -15.18
CA LEU A 516 -8.45 13.55 -14.78
C LEU A 516 -7.59 13.07 -15.97
N TRP A 517 -8.16 12.97 -17.17
CA TRP A 517 -7.41 12.65 -18.38
C TRP A 517 -6.55 13.85 -18.84
N PHE A 518 -7.08 15.07 -18.69
CA PHE A 518 -6.44 16.32 -19.07
C PHE A 518 -6.19 17.22 -17.84
N PRO A 519 -5.35 16.77 -16.89
CA PRO A 519 -5.22 17.44 -15.60
C PRO A 519 -4.46 18.78 -15.71
N ALA A 520 -3.53 18.91 -16.65
CA ALA A 520 -2.77 20.14 -16.85
C ALA A 520 -3.66 21.29 -17.36
N GLU A 521 -4.58 20.98 -18.27
CA GLU A 521 -5.54 21.91 -18.85
C GLU A 521 -6.64 22.26 -17.85
N THR A 522 -7.13 21.26 -17.12
CA THR A 522 -8.22 21.44 -16.17
C THR A 522 -7.76 22.23 -14.93
N ALA A 523 -6.56 21.93 -14.43
CA ALA A 523 -5.99 22.62 -13.28
C ALA A 523 -5.08 23.78 -13.72
N ALA A 524 -5.30 24.36 -14.91
CA ALA A 524 -4.46 25.45 -15.41
C ALA A 524 -4.53 26.73 -14.57
N PHE A 525 -5.64 26.94 -13.85
CA PHE A 525 -6.01 28.21 -13.21
C PHE A 525 -6.26 28.05 -11.72
#